data_AF-S8DTW1-F1
#
_entry.id   AF-S8DTW1-F1
#
_cell.length_a   1.000
_cell.length_b   1.000
_cell.length_c   1.000
_cell.angle_alpha   90.00
_cell.angle_beta   90.00
_cell.angle_gamma   90.00
#
_symmetry.space_group_name_H-M   'P 1'
#
loop_
_entity.id
_entity.type
_entity.pdbx_description
1 polymer ?
#
loop_
_entity_poly.entity_id
_entity_poly.type
_entity_poly.pdbx_seq_one_letter_code
_entity_poly.pdbx_strand_id
1 'polypeptide(L)'
;MAQNCTPVHPIDPAHKKPSSPLAEKRSLLRTVLTARLRELTNEPRVRMRYNEHDMWQHVVHKHGYRLVGWPESIPFVNLSRLKGGRRPIEELLELWNMGTLTFVRVESLDAVFALKPRTNRKRASRCDLGTHRKARCCHHRGALTPLTVLAEVDARMDAEAEAFKQKHGR
;
A
#
# COMPACT_ATOMS: atom_id res chain seq x y z
N MET A 1 21.71 13.63 -38.20
CA MET A 1 20.91 12.77 -37.31
C MET A 1 21.13 13.25 -35.87
N ALA A 2 20.20 14.03 -35.32
CA ALA A 2 20.39 14.70 -34.05
C ALA A 2 20.16 13.71 -32.88
N GLN A 3 21.21 13.47 -32.11
CA GLN A 3 21.15 12.73 -30.86
C GLN A 3 20.57 13.66 -29.79
N ASN A 4 19.31 13.42 -29.40
CA ASN A 4 18.68 14.16 -28.31
C ASN A 4 19.20 13.60 -26.98
N CYS A 5 20.26 14.21 -26.45
CA CYS A 5 20.68 14.06 -25.06
C CYS A 5 19.60 14.66 -24.14
N THR A 6 18.77 13.82 -23.53
CA THR A 6 17.83 14.27 -22.50
C THR A 6 18.58 14.60 -21.21
N PRO A 7 18.28 15.73 -20.55
CA PRO A 7 18.92 16.09 -19.30
C PRO A 7 18.40 15.16 -18.20
N VAL A 8 19.31 14.39 -17.60
CA VAL A 8 19.05 13.67 -16.36
C VAL A 8 18.88 14.72 -15.27
N HIS A 9 17.64 15.01 -14.88
CA HIS A 9 17.35 15.94 -13.79
C HIS A 9 18.11 15.51 -12.52
N PRO A 10 18.67 16.46 -11.73
CA PRO A 10 19.42 16.13 -10.52
C PRO A 10 18.56 15.34 -9.55
N ILE A 11 19.01 14.15 -9.20
CA ILE A 11 18.36 13.28 -8.22
C ILE A 11 18.62 13.88 -6.84
N ASP A 12 17.54 14.23 -6.10
CA ASP A 12 17.60 14.69 -4.72
C ASP A 12 18.52 13.79 -3.85
N PRO A 13 19.52 14.34 -3.12
CA PRO A 13 20.55 13.56 -2.43
C PRO A 13 20.04 12.80 -1.19
N ALA A 14 18.78 12.96 -0.78
CA ALA A 14 18.20 12.27 0.38
C ALA A 14 17.69 10.84 0.07
N HIS A 15 17.95 10.29 -1.12
CA HIS A 15 17.45 8.98 -1.50
C HIS A 15 18.34 7.85 -0.96
N LYS A 16 17.78 6.99 -0.09
CA LYS A 16 18.44 5.75 0.34
C LYS A 16 18.84 4.94 -0.89
N LYS A 17 20.10 4.51 -0.96
CA LYS A 17 20.59 3.64 -2.04
C LYS A 17 19.67 2.40 -2.14
N PRO A 18 19.21 2.03 -3.34
CA PRO A 18 18.33 0.89 -3.51
C PRO A 18 19.03 -0.38 -3.03
N SER A 19 18.32 -1.21 -2.26
CA SER A 19 18.87 -2.43 -1.67
C SER A 19 19.11 -3.56 -2.67
N SER A 20 18.67 -3.40 -3.92
CA SER A 20 18.87 -4.39 -4.99
C SER A 20 18.82 -3.75 -6.39
N PRO A 21 19.45 -4.37 -7.40
CA PRO A 21 19.37 -3.88 -8.79
C PRO A 21 17.93 -3.78 -9.33
N LEU A 22 17.03 -4.65 -8.85
CA LEU A 22 15.61 -4.56 -9.20
C LEU A 22 14.95 -3.32 -8.57
N ALA A 23 15.27 -3.00 -7.32
CA ALA A 23 14.78 -1.79 -6.68
C ALA A 23 15.27 -0.52 -7.38
N GLU A 24 16.51 -0.55 -7.87
CA GLU A 24 17.10 0.53 -8.68
C GLU A 24 16.32 0.75 -9.98
N LYS A 25 16.13 -0.29 -10.79
CA LYS A 25 15.36 -0.19 -12.05
C LYS A 25 13.93 0.28 -11.83
N ARG A 26 13.28 -0.20 -10.76
CA ARG A 26 11.94 0.27 -10.37
C ARG A 26 11.94 1.75 -9.97
N SER A 27 13.00 2.22 -9.31
CA SER A 27 13.13 3.63 -8.95
C SER A 27 13.33 4.48 -10.20
N LEU A 28 14.25 4.05 -11.08
CA LEU A 28 14.51 4.70 -12.36
C LEU A 28 13.23 4.86 -13.18
N LEU A 29 12.46 3.77 -13.38
CA LEU A 29 11.21 3.80 -14.12
C LEU A 29 10.20 4.79 -13.50
N ARG A 30 10.11 4.86 -12.17
CA ARG A 30 9.25 5.84 -11.50
C ARG A 30 9.69 7.27 -11.76
N THR A 31 11.00 7.51 -11.70
CA THR A 31 11.59 8.82 -11.90
C THR A 31 11.35 9.30 -13.33
N VAL A 32 11.65 8.50 -14.35
CA VAL A 32 11.51 8.91 -15.76
C VAL A 32 10.05 9.17 -16.12
N LEU A 33 9.12 8.29 -15.72
CA LEU A 33 7.69 8.48 -15.99
C LEU A 33 7.14 9.71 -15.27
N THR A 34 7.54 9.92 -14.02
CA THR A 34 7.08 11.08 -13.23
C THR A 34 7.68 12.39 -13.76
N ALA A 35 8.97 12.39 -14.12
CA ALA A 35 9.63 13.55 -14.69
C ALA A 35 8.96 13.96 -15.99
N ARG A 36 8.73 13.02 -16.90
CA ARG A 36 8.05 13.34 -18.17
C ARG A 36 6.63 13.84 -17.96
N LEU A 37 5.90 13.27 -17.00
CA LEU A 37 4.57 13.75 -16.68
C LEU A 37 4.61 15.19 -16.15
N ARG A 38 5.56 15.53 -15.28
CA ARG A 38 5.75 16.90 -14.76
C ARG A 38 6.10 17.90 -15.85
N GLU A 39 6.94 17.50 -16.80
CA GLU A 39 7.27 18.32 -17.98
C GLU A 39 6.02 18.61 -18.81
N LEU A 40 5.17 17.61 -19.03
CA LEU A 40 3.95 17.77 -19.83
C LEU A 40 2.85 18.58 -19.13
N THR A 41 2.77 18.51 -17.80
CA THR A 41 1.74 19.21 -17.02
C THR A 41 2.20 20.55 -16.45
N ASN A 42 3.49 20.88 -16.54
CA ASN A 42 4.13 22.01 -15.87
C ASN A 42 3.83 22.09 -14.35
N GLU A 43 3.51 20.96 -13.72
CA GLU A 43 3.15 20.92 -12.29
C GLU A 43 4.11 19.98 -11.53
N PRO A 44 4.98 20.50 -10.64
CA PRO A 44 6.03 19.71 -9.98
C PRO A 44 5.49 18.72 -8.95
N ARG A 45 4.26 18.93 -8.47
CA ARG A 45 3.61 18.07 -7.47
C ARG A 45 2.99 16.81 -8.07
N VAL A 46 2.89 16.73 -9.41
CA VAL A 46 2.33 15.58 -10.09
C VAL A 46 3.24 14.36 -9.91
N ARG A 47 2.60 13.21 -9.69
CA ARG A 47 3.26 11.92 -9.48
C ARG A 47 2.54 10.86 -10.32
N MET A 48 3.33 9.98 -10.93
CA MET A 48 2.80 8.84 -11.66
C MET A 48 2.02 7.90 -10.73
N ARG A 49 0.87 7.40 -11.19
CA ARG A 49 0.02 6.45 -10.47
C ARG A 49 -0.02 5.11 -11.22
N TYR A 50 0.14 4.02 -10.48
CA TYR A 50 0.22 2.65 -11.02
C TYR A 50 -1.02 1.83 -10.65
N ASN A 51 -2.17 2.49 -10.75
CA ASN A 51 -3.49 1.91 -10.55
C ASN A 51 -4.43 2.62 -11.52
N GLU A 52 -5.28 1.87 -12.21
CA GLU A 52 -6.19 2.43 -13.23
C GLU A 52 -7.04 3.58 -12.70
N HIS A 53 -7.60 3.44 -11.50
CA HIS A 53 -8.47 4.45 -10.90
C HIS A 53 -7.70 5.72 -10.51
N ASP A 54 -6.59 5.58 -9.79
CA ASP A 54 -5.78 6.73 -9.39
C ASP A 54 -5.11 7.40 -10.60
N MET A 55 -4.75 6.63 -11.63
CA MET A 55 -4.21 7.14 -12.89
C MET A 55 -5.26 7.94 -13.64
N TRP A 56 -6.48 7.41 -13.79
CA TRP A 56 -7.57 8.13 -14.41
C TRP A 56 -7.89 9.42 -13.64
N GLN A 57 -8.11 9.32 -12.32
CA GLN A 57 -8.54 10.47 -11.51
C GLN A 57 -7.49 11.60 -11.46
N HIS A 58 -6.22 11.25 -11.24
CA HIS A 58 -5.17 12.24 -10.99
C HIS A 58 -4.36 12.63 -12.22
N VAL A 59 -4.37 11.84 -13.29
CA VAL A 59 -3.57 12.12 -14.50
C VAL A 59 -4.49 12.40 -15.67
N VAL A 60 -5.38 11.46 -16.02
CA VAL A 60 -6.24 11.61 -17.21
C VAL A 60 -7.27 12.72 -17.01
N HIS A 61 -8.03 12.66 -15.92
CA HIS A 61 -9.11 13.61 -15.63
C HIS A 61 -8.59 14.99 -15.24
N LYS A 62 -7.55 15.07 -14.41
CA LYS A 62 -7.00 16.35 -13.94
C LYS A 62 -6.14 17.06 -14.98
N HIS A 63 -5.34 16.31 -15.76
CA HIS A 63 -4.33 16.89 -16.64
C HIS A 63 -4.54 16.59 -18.13
N GLY A 64 -5.48 15.71 -18.49
CA GLY A 64 -5.77 15.40 -19.88
C GLY A 64 -4.67 14.59 -20.55
N TYR A 65 -3.90 13.78 -19.81
CA TYR A 65 -2.87 12.91 -20.40
C TYR A 65 -3.15 11.44 -20.08
N ARG A 66 -3.04 10.59 -21.10
CA ARG A 66 -3.10 9.13 -20.96
C ARG A 66 -1.77 8.49 -21.31
N LEU A 67 -1.46 7.37 -20.67
CA LEU A 67 -0.29 6.56 -21.01
C LEU A 67 -0.68 5.56 -22.10
N VAL A 68 0.05 5.54 -23.20
CA VAL A 68 -0.17 4.67 -24.37
C VAL A 68 1.06 3.78 -24.55
N GLY A 69 0.86 2.58 -25.10
CA GLY A 69 1.96 1.63 -25.37
C GLY A 69 2.39 0.80 -24.17
N TRP A 70 1.54 0.71 -23.14
CA TRP A 70 1.76 -0.26 -22.06
C TRP A 70 1.47 -1.68 -22.59
N PRO A 71 2.40 -2.64 -22.46
CA PRO A 71 2.25 -3.96 -23.05
C PRO A 71 1.17 -4.78 -22.33
N GLU A 72 0.37 -5.54 -23.08
CA GLU A 72 -0.72 -6.38 -22.53
C GLU A 72 -0.21 -7.54 -21.67
N SER A 73 1.03 -7.99 -21.92
CA SER A 73 1.72 -9.02 -21.15
C SER A 73 2.01 -8.59 -19.69
N ILE A 74 2.09 -7.28 -19.43
CA ILE A 74 2.47 -6.72 -18.14
C ILE A 74 1.25 -6.04 -17.51
N PRO A 75 0.75 -6.53 -16.35
CA PRO A 75 -0.40 -5.90 -15.70
C PRO A 75 -0.06 -4.47 -15.23
N PHE A 76 -1.00 -3.54 -15.43
CA PHE A 76 -0.87 -2.16 -14.97
C PHE A 76 -1.08 -2.05 -13.45
N VAL A 77 -0.06 -2.40 -12.69
CA VAL A 77 -0.04 -2.37 -11.22
C VAL A 77 1.21 -1.70 -10.69
N ASN A 78 1.21 -1.38 -9.39
CA ASN A 78 2.41 -0.87 -8.72
C ASN A 78 3.61 -1.79 -8.98
N LEU A 79 4.72 -1.22 -9.44
CA LEU A 79 5.93 -1.95 -9.83
C LEU A 79 6.50 -2.88 -8.74
N SER A 80 6.21 -2.62 -7.46
CA SER A 80 6.59 -3.52 -6.35
C SER A 80 5.75 -4.80 -6.30
N ARG A 81 4.51 -4.77 -6.81
CA ARG A 81 3.58 -5.90 -6.90
C ARG A 81 3.72 -6.69 -8.19
N LEU A 82 4.51 -6.19 -9.14
CA LEU A 82 4.71 -6.83 -10.42
C LEU A 82 5.46 -8.16 -10.23
N LYS A 83 4.84 -9.25 -10.70
CA LYS A 83 5.44 -10.60 -10.72
C LYS A 83 6.39 -10.72 -11.91
N GLY A 84 7.31 -11.68 -11.88
CA GLY A 84 8.29 -11.91 -12.96
C GLY A 84 9.66 -11.27 -12.75
N GLY A 85 9.90 -10.62 -11.60
CA GLY A 85 11.23 -10.14 -11.23
C GLY A 85 11.70 -8.94 -12.05
N ARG A 86 12.88 -9.04 -12.67
CA ARG A 86 13.52 -7.93 -13.39
C ARG A 86 13.02 -7.73 -14.82
N ARG A 87 12.72 -8.83 -15.53
CA ARG A 87 12.39 -8.79 -16.97
C ARG A 87 11.26 -7.82 -17.32
N PRO A 88 10.11 -7.80 -16.60
CA PRO A 88 9.02 -6.88 -16.94
C PRO A 88 9.39 -5.40 -16.72
N ILE A 89 10.28 -5.10 -15.77
CA ILE A 89 10.72 -3.72 -15.51
C ILE A 89 11.69 -3.26 -16.59
N GLU A 90 12.55 -4.16 -17.06
CA GLU A 90 13.49 -3.90 -18.17
C GLU A 90 12.72 -3.66 -19.48
N GLU A 91 11.74 -4.51 -19.79
CA GLU A 91 10.86 -4.35 -20.95
C GLU A 91 10.15 -2.99 -20.95
N LEU A 92 9.60 -2.56 -19.81
CA LEU A 92 8.97 -1.24 -19.70
C LEU A 92 9.96 -0.08 -19.91
N LEU A 93 11.21 -0.21 -19.46
CA LEU A 93 12.25 0.79 -19.69
C LEU A 93 12.68 0.82 -21.16
N GLU A 94 12.78 -0.34 -21.81
CA GLU A 94 13.07 -0.44 -23.24
C GLU A 94 11.97 0.20 -24.08
N LEU A 95 10.70 -0.13 -23.81
CA LEU A 95 9.55 0.47 -24.50
C LEU A 95 9.47 1.99 -24.30
N TRP A 96 9.87 2.48 -23.13
CA TRP A 96 10.00 3.92 -22.86
C TRP A 96 11.10 4.55 -23.72
N ASN A 97 12.29 3.95 -23.73
CA ASN A 97 13.43 4.46 -24.51
C ASN A 97 13.17 4.42 -26.01
N MET A 98 12.40 3.42 -26.48
CA MET A 98 11.95 3.33 -27.87
C MET A 98 10.85 4.34 -28.22
N GLY A 99 10.26 5.03 -27.23
CA GLY A 99 9.13 5.93 -27.44
C GLY A 99 7.81 5.21 -27.76
N THR A 100 7.74 3.89 -27.56
CA THR A 100 6.48 3.14 -27.68
C THR A 100 5.60 3.41 -26.48
N LEU A 101 6.19 3.39 -25.27
CA LEU A 101 5.51 3.79 -24.04
C LEU A 101 5.61 5.30 -23.88
N THR A 102 4.52 6.04 -24.11
CA THR A 102 4.51 7.51 -24.07
C THR A 102 3.20 8.08 -23.53
N PHE A 103 3.26 9.32 -23.08
CA PHE A 103 2.08 10.09 -22.68
C PHE A 103 1.50 10.84 -23.87
N VAL A 104 0.20 10.68 -24.09
CA VAL A 104 -0.56 11.32 -25.17
C VAL A 104 -1.63 12.22 -24.57
N ARG A 105 -1.78 13.42 -25.12
CA ARG A 105 -2.83 14.36 -24.72
C ARG A 105 -4.20 13.84 -25.17
N VAL A 106 -5.19 13.94 -24.29
CA VAL A 106 -6.59 13.64 -24.56
C VAL A 106 -7.29 14.96 -24.85
N GLU A 107 -7.86 15.08 -26.04
CA GLU A 107 -8.37 16.36 -26.56
C GLU A 107 -9.79 16.67 -26.08
N SER A 108 -10.63 15.66 -25.89
CA SER A 108 -12.03 15.84 -25.51
C SER A 108 -12.33 15.33 -24.11
N LEU A 109 -13.21 16.07 -23.41
CA LEU A 109 -13.73 15.69 -22.10
C LEU A 109 -14.49 14.35 -22.19
N ASP A 110 -15.22 14.12 -23.29
CA ASP A 110 -15.93 12.86 -23.55
C ASP A 110 -14.96 11.69 -23.64
N ALA A 111 -13.81 11.85 -24.30
CA ALA A 111 -12.77 10.83 -24.33
C ALA A 111 -12.16 10.60 -22.95
N VAL A 112 -11.99 11.64 -22.13
CA VAL A 112 -11.55 11.50 -20.72
C VAL A 112 -12.55 10.65 -19.94
N PHE A 113 -13.85 10.92 -20.06
CA PHE A 113 -14.88 10.14 -19.36
C PHE A 113 -15.03 8.72 -19.89
N ALA A 114 -14.85 8.51 -21.19
CA ALA A 114 -14.85 7.17 -21.79
C ALA A 114 -13.74 6.28 -21.24
N LEU A 115 -12.61 6.86 -20.82
CA LEU A 115 -11.49 6.16 -20.18
C LEU A 115 -11.71 5.88 -18.68
N LYS A 116 -12.84 6.29 -18.10
CA LYS A 116 -13.11 6.08 -16.67
C LYS A 116 -13.18 4.59 -16.38
N PRO A 117 -12.37 4.05 -15.45
CA PRO A 117 -12.44 2.65 -15.09
C PRO A 117 -13.80 2.35 -14.49
N ARG A 118 -14.43 1.27 -14.97
CA ARG A 118 -15.74 0.79 -14.47
C ARG A 118 -15.66 0.25 -13.05
N THR A 119 -14.48 -0.13 -12.59
CA THR A 119 -14.28 -0.73 -11.29
C THR A 119 -14.28 0.32 -10.19
N ASN A 120 -15.05 0.06 -9.13
CA ASN A 120 -14.97 0.87 -7.92
C ASN A 120 -13.62 0.61 -7.23
N ARG A 121 -12.97 1.69 -6.77
CA ARG A 121 -11.77 1.60 -5.94
C ARG A 121 -12.10 0.78 -4.70
N LYS A 122 -11.59 -0.46 -4.63
CA LYS A 122 -11.62 -1.24 -3.39
C LYS A 122 -10.77 -0.49 -2.37
N ARG A 123 -11.42 0.23 -1.45
CA ARG A 123 -10.75 0.85 -0.31
C ARG A 123 -10.04 -0.30 0.41
N ALA A 124 -8.72 -0.20 0.58
CA ALA A 124 -7.99 -1.21 1.34
C ALA A 124 -8.70 -1.36 2.68
N SER A 125 -9.10 -2.58 3.05
CA SER A 125 -9.61 -2.81 4.39
C SER A 125 -8.56 -2.29 5.37
N ARG A 126 -8.99 -1.56 6.40
CA ARG A 126 -8.11 -1.09 7.48
C ARG A 126 -7.32 -2.27 8.03
N CYS A 127 -6.05 -2.40 7.62
CA CYS A 127 -5.18 -3.49 8.06
C CYS A 127 -4.82 -3.38 9.56
N ASP A 128 -5.08 -2.21 10.16
CA ASP A 128 -4.95 -1.89 11.57
C ASP A 128 -6.08 -2.46 12.43
N LEU A 129 -7.24 -2.76 11.84
CA LEU A 129 -8.25 -3.62 12.47
C LEU A 129 -7.80 -5.07 12.26
N GLY A 130 -6.73 -5.44 12.98
CA GLY A 130 -6.20 -6.79 12.93
C GLY A 130 -7.34 -7.79 13.15
N THR A 131 -7.51 -8.74 12.23
CA THR A 131 -8.05 -10.06 12.59
C THR A 131 -7.31 -10.46 13.85
N HIS A 132 -8.05 -10.63 14.95
CA HIS A 132 -7.55 -11.04 16.27
C HIS A 132 -6.32 -11.91 16.07
N ARG A 133 -5.13 -11.38 16.40
CA ARG A 133 -3.91 -12.19 16.33
C ARG A 133 -4.22 -13.43 17.14
N LYS A 134 -4.11 -14.63 16.55
CA LYS A 134 -4.08 -15.88 17.33
C LYS A 134 -3.15 -15.61 18.51
N ALA A 135 -3.65 -15.87 19.73
CA ALA A 135 -2.89 -15.64 20.94
C ALA A 135 -1.48 -16.17 20.72
N ARG A 136 -0.48 -15.29 20.78
CA ARG A 136 0.90 -15.72 20.77
C ARG A 136 1.00 -16.67 21.96
N CYS A 137 1.35 -17.93 21.71
CA CYS A 137 1.61 -18.91 22.76
C CYS A 137 2.90 -18.48 23.46
N CYS A 138 2.77 -17.50 24.35
CA CYS A 138 3.81 -17.09 25.26
C CYS A 138 4.05 -18.26 26.21
N HIS A 139 5.21 -18.89 26.08
CA HIS A 139 5.72 -19.83 27.06
C HIS A 139 6.10 -19.03 28.30
N HIS A 140 5.11 -18.71 29.13
CA HIS A 140 5.35 -18.21 30.46
C HIS A 140 5.81 -19.38 31.32
N ARG A 141 7.12 -19.49 31.54
CA ARG A 141 7.63 -20.02 32.80
C ARG A 141 7.10 -19.10 33.90
N GLY A 142 6.19 -19.61 34.72
CA GLY A 142 5.60 -18.86 35.81
C GLY A 142 4.20 -19.37 36.08
N ALA A 143 4.10 -20.54 36.69
CA ALA A 143 2.87 -21.00 37.28
C ALA A 143 2.39 -19.95 38.30
N LEU A 144 1.23 -19.35 38.05
CA LEU A 144 0.45 -18.74 39.12
C LEU A 144 -0.22 -19.90 39.84
N THR A 145 0.36 -20.35 40.94
CA THR A 145 -0.38 -21.17 41.91
C THR A 145 -1.58 -20.34 42.39
N PRO A 146 -2.81 -20.86 42.35
CA PRO A 146 -3.92 -20.22 43.05
C PRO A 146 -3.52 -20.10 44.51
N LEU A 147 -3.67 -18.90 45.09
CA LEU A 147 -3.65 -18.73 46.53
C LEU A 147 -4.75 -19.62 47.10
N THR A 148 -4.36 -20.75 47.67
CA THR A 148 -5.26 -21.61 48.44
C THR A 148 -5.80 -20.75 49.58
N VAL A 149 -7.03 -20.26 49.41
CA VAL A 149 -7.81 -19.72 50.52
C VAL A 149 -7.95 -20.89 51.50
N LEU A 150 -7.28 -20.79 52.65
CA LEU A 150 -7.36 -21.78 53.72
C LEU A 150 -8.84 -21.97 54.05
N ALA A 151 -9.33 -23.21 53.92
CA ALA A 151 -10.71 -23.63 54.20
C ALA A 151 -11.21 -23.24 55.60
N GLU A 152 -10.31 -22.83 56.48
CA GLU A 152 -10.58 -22.30 57.82
C GLU A 152 -11.32 -20.96 57.81
N VAL A 153 -11.16 -20.14 56.75
CA VAL A 153 -11.85 -18.84 56.63
C VAL A 153 -13.31 -19.00 56.23
N ASP A 154 -13.62 -19.96 55.35
CA ASP A 154 -15.00 -20.24 54.91
C ASP A 154 -15.85 -20.82 56.06
N ALA A 155 -15.29 -21.72 56.87
CA ALA A 155 -16.01 -22.31 58.00
C ALA A 155 -16.41 -21.27 59.08
N ARG A 156 -15.62 -20.20 59.24
CA ARG A 156 -15.95 -19.10 60.17
C ARG A 156 -17.11 -18.24 59.67
N MET A 157 -17.16 -17.98 58.36
CA MET A 157 -18.23 -17.20 57.75
C MET A 157 -19.58 -17.92 57.82
N ASP A 158 -19.58 -19.24 57.64
CA ASP A 158 -20.80 -20.05 57.71
C ASP A 158 -21.35 -20.20 59.15
N ALA A 159 -20.47 -20.27 60.15
CA ALA A 159 -20.87 -20.33 61.56
C ALA A 159 -21.49 -19.01 62.06
N GLU A 160 -20.99 -17.85 61.62
CA GLU A 160 -21.58 -16.54 61.95
C GLU A 160 -22.95 -16.34 61.28
N ALA A 161 -23.15 -16.88 60.07
CA ALA A 161 -24.42 -16.81 59.34
C ALA A 161 -25.53 -17.64 60.02
N GLU A 162 -25.22 -18.82 60.57
CA GLU A 162 -26.20 -19.65 61.28
C GLU A 162 -26.53 -19.10 62.68
N ALA A 163 -25.55 -18.52 63.39
CA ALA A 163 -25.78 -17.86 64.67
C ALA A 163 -26.72 -16.64 64.57
N PHE A 164 -26.69 -15.92 63.43
CA PHE A 164 -27.59 -14.79 63.19
C PHE A 164 -29.05 -15.23 62.96
N LYS A 165 -29.28 -16.35 62.27
CA LYS A 165 -30.63 -16.90 62.03
C LYS A 165 -31.30 -17.40 63.30
N GLN A 166 -30.53 -17.96 64.24
CA GLN A 166 -31.05 -18.55 65.46
C GLN A 166 -31.46 -17.51 66.53
N LYS A 167 -30.95 -16.28 66.44
CA LYS A 167 -31.26 -15.17 67.38
C LYS A 167 -32.47 -14.31 66.97
N HIS A 168 -32.94 -14.42 65.73
CA HIS A 168 -34.04 -13.62 65.19
C HIS A 168 -35.16 -14.45 64.53
N GLY A 169 -35.18 -15.75 64.78
CA GLY A 169 -36.19 -16.70 64.28
C GLY A 169 -37.25 -17.10 65.32
N ARG A 170 -37.98 -16.14 65.90
CA ARG A 170 -39.38 -16.30 66.31
C ARG A 170 -40.03 -14.95 66.61
#